data_AF-A0A2G6JRL6-F1
#
_entry.id   AF-A0A2G6JRL6-F1
#
_cell.length_a   1.000
_cell.length_b   1.000
_cell.length_c   1.000
_cell.angle_alpha   90.00
_cell.angle_beta   90.00
_cell.angle_gamma   90.00
#
_symmetry.space_group_name_H-M   'P 1'
#
loop_
_entity.id
_entity.type
_entity.pdbx_description
1 polymer ?
#
loop_
_entity_poly.entity_id
_entity_poly.type
_entity_poly.pdbx_seq_one_letter_code
_entity_poly.pdbx_strand_id
1 'polypeptide(L)' 'MNTRTIAVLDVDGESYQVDGCYQGQQRQAQWYNVVKSNDGSVQVERLEEFPSHHKIRELLN' A
#
# COMPACT_ATOMS: atom_id res chain seq x y z
N MET A 1 13.11 -2.14 -10.69
CA MET A 1 11.71 -2.07 -10.24
C MET A 1 11.42 -0.64 -9.85
N ASN A 2 10.21 -0.14 -10.11
CA ASN A 2 9.81 1.20 -9.75
C ASN A 2 8.66 1.12 -8.75
N THR A 3 8.79 1.81 -7.62
CA THR A 3 7.74 1.88 -6.60
C THR A 3 7.25 3.32 -6.54
N ARG A 4 5.94 3.50 -6.56
CA ARG A 4 5.31 4.82 -6.44
C ARG A 4 4.08 4.73 -5.55
N THR A 5 3.90 5.74 -4.72
CA THR A 5 2.65 5.92 -3.98
C THR A 5 1.54 6.24 -4.96
N ILE A 6 0.45 5.46 -4.90
CA ILE A 6 -0.70 5.60 -5.79
C ILE A 6 -1.96 5.99 -5.04
N ALA A 7 -2.01 5.78 -3.73
CA ALA A 7 -3.10 6.18 -2.87
C ALA A 7 -2.62 6.41 -1.43
N VAL A 8 -3.39 7.21 -0.69
CA VAL A 8 -3.28 7.34 0.76
C VAL A 8 -4.68 7.08 1.33
N LEU A 9 -4.77 6.19 2.32
CA LEU A 9 -6.01 5.74 2.94
C LEU A 9 -5.97 6.04 4.43
N ASP A 10 -6.97 6.77 4.93
CA ASP A 10 -7.13 7.05 6.35
C ASP A 10 -7.99 5.96 6.99
N VAL A 11 -7.40 5.20 7.92
CA VAL A 11 -8.04 4.08 8.61
C VAL A 11 -7.92 4.31 10.12
N ASP A 12 -9.05 4.46 10.80
CA ASP A 12 -9.14 4.60 12.27
C ASP A 12 -8.28 5.71 12.87
N GLY A 13 -8.09 6.81 12.13
CA GLY A 13 -7.30 7.96 12.56
C GLY A 13 -5.81 7.89 12.21
N GLU A 14 -5.37 6.81 11.57
CA GLU A 14 -4.01 6.65 11.05
C GLU A 14 -4.03 6.66 9.52
N SER A 15 -3.08 7.36 8.91
CA SER A 15 -2.95 7.44 7.45
C SER A 15 -1.98 6.37 6.93
N TYR A 16 -2.37 5.64 5.89
CA TYR A 16 -1.56 4.61 5.25
C TYR A 16 -1.36 4.91 3.76
N GLN A 17 -0.11 4.93 3.32
CA GLN A 17 0.26 5.01 1.92
C GLN A 17 0.16 3.63 1.30
N VAL A 18 -0.44 3.56 0.11
CA VAL A 18 -0.43 2.37 -0.73
C VAL A 18 0.50 2.64 -1.89
N ASP A 19 1.59 1.87 -1.91
CA ASP A 19 2.60 1.93 -2.95
C ASP A 19 2.34 0.83 -3.97
N GLY A 20 2.32 1.19 -5.25
CA GLY A 20 2.33 0.22 -6.34
C GLY A 20 3.76 -0.11 -6.76
N CYS A 21 4.09 -1.39 -6.85
CA CYS A 21 5.38 -1.86 -7.35
C CYS A 21 5.25 -2.31 -8.82
N TYR A 22 6.06 -1.74 -9.69
CA TYR A 22 6.00 -1.92 -11.15
C TYR A 22 7.29 -2.52 -11.69
N GLN A 23 7.15 -3.41 -12.67
CA GLN A 23 8.28 -3.95 -13.43
C GLN A 23 8.39 -3.26 -14.79
N GLY A 24 9.50 -2.53 -14.99
CA GLY A 24 9.77 -1.81 -16.24
C GLY A 24 8.75 -0.71 -16.51
N GLN A 25 8.10 -0.76 -17.68
CA GLN A 25 7.12 0.24 -18.14
C GLN A 25 5.66 -0.24 -18.03
N GLN A 26 5.40 -1.26 -17.23
CA GLN A 26 4.04 -1.75 -17.02
C GLN A 26 3.14 -0.68 -16.41
N ARG A 27 1.90 -0.59 -16.91
CA ARG A 27 0.89 0.33 -16.38
C ARG A 27 0.23 -0.16 -15.09
N GLN A 28 0.16 -1.48 -14.92
CA GLN A 28 -0.42 -2.14 -13.75
C GLN A 28 0.68 -2.50 -12.75
N ALA A 29 0.39 -2.33 -11.47
CA ALA A 29 1.31 -2.76 -10.42
C ALA A 29 1.32 -4.29 -10.35
N GLN A 30 2.49 -4.86 -10.13
CA GLN A 30 2.68 -6.29 -9.89
C GLN A 30 2.19 -6.68 -8.48
N TRP A 31 2.36 -5.78 -7.52
CA TRP A 31 1.83 -5.89 -6.18
C TRP A 31 1.77 -4.52 -5.52
N TYR A 32 1.21 -4.47 -4.33
CA TYR A 32 1.09 -3.28 -3.50
C TYR A 32 1.76 -3.47 -2.15
N ASN A 33 2.32 -2.40 -1.61
CA ASN A 33 2.79 -2.32 -0.23
C ASN A 33 1.95 -1.32 0.53
N VAL A 34 1.71 -1.58 1.81
CA VAL A 34 1.05 -0.65 2.73
C VAL A 34 2.09 -0.12 3.69
N VAL A 35 2.27 1.19 3.68
CA VAL A 35 3.25 1.90 4.49
C VAL A 35 2.52 2.87 5.39
N LYS A 36 2.87 2.90 6.66
CA LYS A 36 2.28 3.86 7.60
C LYS A 36 2.85 5.26 7.30
N SER A 37 1.97 6.22 7.03
CA SER A 37 2.38 7.55 6.52
C SER A 37 3.17 8.37 7.55
N ASN A 38 2.91 8.14 8.85
CA ASN A 38 3.49 8.93 9.92
C ASN A 38 5.00 8.63 10.12
N ASP A 39 5.37 7.35 10.13
CA ASP A 39 6.75 6.91 10.40
C ASP A 39 7.43 6.23 9.20
N GLY A 40 6.72 6.04 8.08
CA GLY A 40 7.23 5.35 6.90
C GLY A 40 7.44 3.85 7.10
N SER A 41 6.92 3.26 8.18
CA SER A 41 7.08 1.83 8.45
C SER A 41 6.22 1.00 7.51
N VAL A 42 6.82 -0.01 6.89
CA VAL A 42 6.08 -0.94 6.03
C VAL A 42 5.29 -1.89 6.93
N GLN A 43 3.97 -1.86 6.78
CA GLN A 43 3.06 -2.69 7.55
C GLN A 43 2.71 -3.98 6.82
N VAL A 44 2.58 -3.90 5.49
CA VAL A 44 2.25 -5.04 4.64
C VAL A 44 3.05 -4.95 3.35
N GLU A 45 3.63 -6.07 2.93
CA GLU A 45 4.38 -6.19 1.68
C GLU A 45 3.71 -7.17 0.73
N ARG A 46 3.85 -6.90 -0.57
CA ARG A 46 3.46 -7.82 -1.65
C ARG A 46 1.99 -8.26 -1.64
N LEU A 47 1.08 -7.31 -1.43
CA LEU A 47 -0.34 -7.53 -1.68
C LEU A 47 -0.61 -7.69 -3.18
N GLU A 48 -1.22 -8.80 -3.58
CA GLU A 48 -1.55 -9.06 -4.98
C GLU A 48 -2.62 -8.10 -5.53
N GLU A 49 -3.48 -7.60 -4.65
CA GLU A 49 -4.60 -6.72 -4.97
C GLU A 49 -4.53 -5.41 -4.19
N PHE A 50 -5.10 -4.36 -4.77
CA PHE A 50 -5.15 -3.06 -4.12
C PHE A 50 -6.03 -3.15 -2.85
N PRO A 51 -5.53 -2.78 -1.66
CA PRO A 51 -6.26 -2.95 -0.42
C PRO A 51 -7.36 -1.90 -0.25
N SER A 52 -8.50 -2.33 0.27
CA SER A 52 -9.55 -1.42 0.76
C SER A 52 -9.31 -1.01 2.21
N HIS A 53 -10.02 0.00 2.71
CA HIS A 53 -9.99 0.39 4.13
C HIS A 53 -10.27 -0.79 5.07
N HIS A 54 -11.25 -1.64 4.73
CA HIS A 54 -11.56 -2.85 5.50
C HIS A 54 -10.39 -3.83 5.50
N LYS A 55 -9.78 -4.06 4.33
CA LYS A 55 -8.66 -5.00 4.20
C LYS A 55 -7.43 -4.53 4.98
N ILE A 56 -7.15 -3.23 4.99
CA ILE A 56 -6.08 -2.65 5.81
C ILE A 56 -6.38 -2.89 7.29
N ARG A 57 -7.61 -2.61 7.75
CA ARG A 57 -7.99 -2.89 9.14
C ARG A 57 -7.82 -4.36 9.52
N GLU A 58 -8.16 -5.29 8.62
CA GLU A 58 -7.94 -6.73 8.87
C GLU A 58 -6.46 -7.13 8.91
N LEU A 59 -5.59 -6.48 8.12
CA LEU A 59 -4.17 -6.81 8.04
C LEU A 59 -3.35 -6.25 9.21
N LEU A 60 -3.86 -5.22 9.87
CA LEU A 60 -3.18 -4.51 10.98
C LEU A 60 -3.68 -4.91 12.38
N ASN A 61 -4.73 -5.73 12.46
CA ASN A 61 -5.22 -6.34 13.70
C ASN A 61 -4.62 -7.73 13.90
#